data_AF-A0A7S2R1W0-F1
#
_entry.id   AF-A0A7S2R1W0-F1
#
_cell.length_a   1.000
_cell.length_b   1.000
_cell.length_c   1.000
_cell.angle_alpha   90.00
_cell.angle_beta   90.00
_cell.angle_gamma   90.00
#
_symmetry.space_group_name_H-M   'P 1'
#
loop_
_entity.id
_entity.type
_entity.pdbx_description
1 polymer ?
#
loop_
_entity_poly.entity_id
_entity_poly.type
_entity_poly.pdbx_seq_one_letter_code
_entity_poly.pdbx_strand_id
1 'polypeptide(L)'
;TLRCLISLLHPLVSDAESIIRQHLASQLLPLSVACMFDTPNPPSPFLKEGETRKYHAQGYKIVTSSILNHLNNLVVDSDVDVRKAASDTLATLALYIKQEDIAPMILPIPLRLAHEQKQRQGNNLVSKIEKDSVNRAEDLR
;
A
#
# COMPACT_ATOMS: atom_id res chain seq x y z
N THR A 1 -9.09 -7.88 -22.08
CA THR A 1 -9.82 -7.19 -20.98
C THR A 1 -8.92 -6.85 -19.80
N LEU A 2 -8.29 -7.83 -19.13
CA LEU A 2 -7.42 -7.60 -17.94
C LEU A 2 -6.27 -6.60 -18.21
N ARG A 3 -5.58 -6.74 -19.35
CA ARG A 3 -4.51 -5.81 -19.74
C ARG A 3 -5.00 -4.37 -19.89
N CYS A 4 -6.20 -4.17 -20.47
CA CYS A 4 -6.79 -2.84 -20.62
C CYS A 4 -7.10 -2.22 -19.24
N LEU A 5 -7.62 -3.02 -18.30
CA LEU A 5 -7.87 -2.55 -16.94
C LEU A 5 -6.57 -2.15 -16.23
N ILE A 6 -5.50 -2.94 -16.38
CA ILE A 6 -4.19 -2.64 -15.79
C ILE A 6 -3.62 -1.32 -16.35
N SER A 7 -3.79 -1.05 -17.64
CA SER A 7 -3.33 0.21 -18.25
C SER A 7 -4.01 1.44 -17.65
N LEU A 8 -5.25 1.31 -17.18
CA LEU A 8 -6.00 2.40 -16.56
C LEU A 8 -5.59 2.65 -15.11
N LEU A 9 -4.84 1.73 -14.47
CA LEU A 9 -4.41 1.93 -13.08
C LEU A 9 -3.47 3.12 -12.95
N HIS A 10 -2.55 3.30 -13.90
CA HIS A 10 -1.58 4.39 -13.83
C HIS A 10 -2.23 5.79 -13.71
N PRO A 11 -3.14 6.21 -14.62
CA PRO A 11 -3.80 7.50 -14.47
C PRO A 11 -4.69 7.59 -13.23
N LEU A 12 -5.37 6.51 -12.82
CA LEU A 12 -6.29 6.53 -11.68
C LEU A 12 -5.57 6.60 -10.32
N VAL A 13 -4.35 6.05 -10.21
CA VAL A 13 -3.53 6.17 -8.98
C VAL A 13 -3.05 7.60 -8.77
N SER A 14 -2.99 8.40 -9.82
CA SER A 14 -2.57 9.81 -9.78
C SER A 14 -3.72 10.77 -10.06
N ASP A 15 -4.97 10.31 -9.95
CA ASP A 15 -6.14 11.14 -10.15
C ASP A 15 -6.13 12.32 -9.16
N ALA A 16 -6.64 13.48 -9.58
CA ALA A 16 -6.71 14.66 -8.71
C ALA A 16 -7.62 14.41 -7.50
N GLU A 17 -8.71 13.68 -7.69
CA GLU A 17 -9.73 13.44 -6.68
C GLU A 17 -9.33 12.29 -5.74
N SER A 18 -9.22 12.58 -4.44
CA SER A 18 -8.82 11.55 -3.45
C SER A 18 -9.84 10.42 -3.33
N ILE A 19 -11.13 10.70 -3.54
CA ILE A 19 -12.19 9.68 -3.54
C ILE A 19 -11.97 8.64 -4.65
N ILE A 20 -11.48 9.04 -5.82
CA ILE A 20 -11.16 8.11 -6.91
C ILE A 20 -9.98 7.22 -6.50
N ARG A 21 -8.92 7.82 -5.95
CA ARG A 21 -7.73 7.07 -5.47
C ARG A 21 -8.07 6.12 -4.32
N GLN A 22 -8.91 6.54 -3.37
CA GLN A 22 -9.39 5.74 -2.24
C GLN A 22 -10.23 4.56 -2.73
N HIS A 23 -11.16 4.81 -3.64
CA HIS A 23 -11.99 3.77 -4.23
C HIS A 23 -11.13 2.77 -5.00
N LEU A 24 -10.19 3.27 -5.81
CA LEU A 24 -9.23 2.45 -6.53
C LEU A 24 -8.44 1.56 -5.57
N ALA A 25 -7.89 2.11 -4.49
CA ALA A 25 -7.13 1.36 -3.50
C ALA A 25 -7.91 0.14 -3.01
N SER A 26 -9.18 0.34 -2.63
CA SER A 26 -10.07 -0.75 -2.18
C SER A 26 -10.34 -1.79 -3.27
N GLN A 27 -10.44 -1.39 -4.54
CA GLN A 27 -10.71 -2.28 -5.67
C GLN A 27 -9.47 -3.09 -6.12
N LEU A 28 -8.25 -2.68 -5.74
CA LEU A 28 -7.04 -3.41 -6.10
C LEU A 28 -6.99 -4.82 -5.49
N LEU A 29 -7.61 -5.06 -4.32
CA LEU A 29 -7.67 -6.40 -3.72
C LEU A 29 -8.50 -7.39 -4.57
N PRO A 30 -9.80 -7.17 -4.83
CA PRO A 30 -10.59 -8.10 -5.64
C PRO A 30 -10.02 -8.26 -7.05
N LEU A 31 -9.46 -7.18 -7.64
CA LEU A 31 -8.74 -7.27 -8.91
C LEU A 31 -7.53 -8.20 -8.81
N SER A 32 -6.71 -8.07 -7.77
CA SER A 32 -5.53 -8.90 -7.55
C SER A 32 -5.90 -10.37 -7.39
N VAL A 33 -6.93 -10.66 -6.60
CA VAL A 33 -7.43 -12.03 -6.40
C VAL A 33 -7.91 -12.61 -7.73
N ALA A 34 -8.72 -11.88 -8.50
CA ALA A 34 -9.20 -12.33 -9.81
C ALA A 34 -8.05 -12.51 -10.83
N CYS A 35 -6.96 -11.75 -10.71
CA CYS A 35 -5.77 -11.96 -11.54
C CYS A 35 -5.03 -13.24 -11.13
N MET A 36 -4.85 -13.46 -9.82
CA MET A 36 -3.97 -14.51 -9.28
C MET A 36 -4.56 -15.91 -9.31
N PHE A 37 -5.88 -16.06 -9.37
CA PHE A 37 -6.54 -17.35 -9.22
C PHE A 37 -7.56 -17.57 -10.34
N ASP A 38 -7.47 -18.71 -11.03
CA ASP A 38 -8.39 -19.11 -12.10
C ASP A 38 -9.66 -19.81 -11.56
N THR A 39 -10.04 -19.54 -10.31
CA THR A 39 -11.15 -20.22 -9.63
C THR A 39 -12.39 -19.32 -9.57
N PRO A 40 -13.61 -19.89 -9.75
CA PRO A 40 -14.85 -19.11 -9.68
C PRO A 40 -15.10 -18.52 -8.28
N ASN A 41 -14.52 -19.14 -7.25
CA ASN A 41 -14.52 -18.62 -5.89
C ASN A 41 -13.09 -18.23 -5.49
N PRO A 42 -12.87 -17.07 -4.86
CA PRO A 42 -11.59 -16.72 -4.24
C PRO A 42 -11.15 -17.82 -3.27
N PRO A 43 -9.84 -18.17 -3.23
CA PRO A 43 -9.34 -19.03 -2.18
C PRO A 43 -9.54 -18.37 -0.81
N SER A 44 -9.62 -19.19 0.24
CA SER A 44 -9.60 -18.67 1.61
C SER A 44 -8.30 -17.87 1.85
N PRO A 45 -8.38 -16.70 2.52
CA PRO A 45 -7.17 -15.98 2.94
C PRO A 45 -6.36 -16.78 3.96
N PHE A 46 -7.00 -17.69 4.69
CA PHE A 46 -6.35 -18.59 5.64
C PHE A 46 -6.27 -19.99 5.04
N LEU A 47 -5.04 -20.42 4.72
CA LEU A 47 -4.77 -21.79 4.28
C LEU A 47 -4.78 -22.73 5.47
N LYS A 48 -5.37 -23.91 5.29
CA LYS A 48 -5.20 -25.01 6.25
C LYS A 48 -3.83 -25.63 6.08
N GLU A 49 -3.34 -26.28 7.13
CA GLU A 49 -2.06 -26.98 7.08
C GLU A 49 -2.06 -28.03 5.96
N GLY A 50 -1.03 -28.00 5.11
CA GLY A 50 -0.91 -28.86 3.92
C GLY A 50 -1.66 -28.38 2.67
N GLU A 51 -2.47 -27.31 2.77
CA GLU A 51 -3.19 -26.76 1.63
C GLU A 51 -2.31 -25.80 0.81
N THR A 52 -2.31 -25.96 -0.51
CA THR A 52 -1.54 -25.10 -1.43
C THR A 52 -2.48 -24.38 -2.39
N ARG A 53 -2.20 -23.09 -2.65
CA ARG A 53 -2.95 -22.33 -3.65
C ARG A 53 -2.41 -22.61 -5.04
N LYS A 54 -3.32 -22.76 -6.00
CA LYS A 54 -2.99 -22.80 -7.42
C LYS A 54 -3.02 -21.38 -7.97
N TYR A 55 -1.85 -20.84 -8.28
CA TYR A 55 -1.71 -19.51 -8.83
C TYR A 55 -1.70 -19.53 -10.35
N HIS A 56 -2.42 -18.60 -10.96
CA HIS A 56 -2.25 -18.25 -12.35
C HIS A 56 -0.94 -17.45 -12.52
N ALA A 57 0.06 -18.06 -13.14
CA ALA A 57 1.44 -17.54 -13.17
C ALA A 57 1.54 -16.10 -13.72
N GLN A 58 0.83 -15.81 -14.82
CA GLN A 58 0.86 -14.49 -15.44
C GLN A 58 0.17 -13.43 -14.57
N GLY A 59 -0.94 -13.79 -13.94
CA GLY A 59 -1.68 -12.87 -13.08
C GLY A 59 -0.95 -12.61 -11.78
N TYR A 60 -0.32 -13.63 -11.19
CA TYR A 60 0.57 -13.47 -10.05
C TYR A 60 1.69 -12.47 -10.33
N LYS A 61 2.37 -12.61 -11.47
CA LYS A 61 3.39 -11.67 -11.92
C LYS A 61 2.86 -10.24 -12.06
N ILE A 62 1.67 -10.06 -12.61
CA ILE A 62 1.04 -8.73 -12.74
C ILE A 62 0.80 -8.10 -11.37
N VAL A 63 0.27 -8.87 -10.41
CA VAL A 63 0.01 -8.36 -9.06
C VAL A 63 1.31 -7.94 -8.37
N THR A 64 2.31 -8.82 -8.37
CA THR A 64 3.58 -8.56 -7.66
C THR A 64 4.45 -7.49 -8.30
N SER A 65 4.35 -7.29 -9.63
CA SER A 65 5.18 -6.30 -10.34
C SER A 65 4.49 -4.97 -10.66
N SER A 66 3.16 -4.94 -10.79
CA SER A 66 2.43 -3.73 -11.19
C SER A 66 1.52 -3.24 -10.07
N ILE A 67 0.61 -4.08 -9.59
CA ILE A 67 -0.38 -3.66 -8.58
C ILE A 67 0.31 -3.29 -7.26
N LEU A 68 1.33 -4.06 -6.85
CA LEU A 68 2.08 -3.75 -5.64
C LEU A 68 2.80 -2.39 -5.72
N ASN A 69 3.32 -2.03 -6.89
CA ASN A 69 3.94 -0.71 -7.09
C ASN A 69 2.91 0.43 -6.99
N HIS A 70 1.70 0.23 -7.51
CA HIS A 70 0.61 1.18 -7.33
C HIS A 70 0.19 1.32 -5.86
N LEU A 71 0.07 0.20 -5.13
CA LEU A 71 -0.20 0.24 -3.69
C LEU A 71 0.90 0.97 -2.93
N ASN A 72 2.17 0.76 -3.29
CA ASN A 72 3.30 1.46 -2.67
C ASN A 72 3.23 2.98 -2.84
N ASN A 73 2.63 3.48 -3.93
CA ASN A 73 2.36 4.91 -4.12
C ASN A 73 1.17 5.38 -3.27
N LEU A 74 0.09 4.61 -3.21
CA LEU A 74 -1.12 4.98 -2.48
C LEU A 74 -0.95 4.94 -0.95
N VAL A 75 -0.07 4.09 -0.41
CA VAL A 75 0.19 4.06 1.05
C VAL A 75 0.93 5.31 1.56
N VAL A 76 1.54 6.09 0.67
CA VAL A 76 2.17 7.39 1.00
C VAL A 76 1.38 8.57 0.44
N ASP A 77 0.12 8.36 0.03
CA ASP A 77 -0.75 9.42 -0.49
C ASP A 77 -0.87 10.59 0.48
N SER A 78 -1.12 11.80 -0.04
CA SER A 78 -1.37 12.98 0.79
C SER A 78 -2.63 12.83 1.66
N ASP A 79 -3.65 12.16 1.15
CA ASP A 79 -4.93 11.97 1.83
C ASP A 79 -4.89 10.76 2.77
N VAL A 80 -5.37 10.95 4.01
CA VAL A 80 -5.32 9.91 5.05
C VAL A 80 -6.24 8.72 4.74
N ASP A 81 -7.38 8.96 4.11
CA ASP A 81 -8.36 7.91 3.81
C ASP A 81 -7.88 7.05 2.65
N VAL A 82 -7.17 7.64 1.68
CA VAL A 82 -6.47 6.89 0.63
C VAL A 82 -5.38 6.00 1.23
N ARG A 83 -4.54 6.54 2.12
CA ARG A 83 -3.49 5.76 2.80
C ARG A 83 -4.07 4.60 3.59
N LYS A 84 -5.17 4.84 4.32
CA LYS A 84 -5.87 3.81 5.10
C LYS A 84 -6.39 2.69 4.18
N ALA A 85 -7.14 3.05 3.14
CA ALA A 85 -7.67 2.07 2.18
C ALA A 85 -6.55 1.26 1.50
N ALA A 86 -5.44 1.90 1.12
CA ALA A 86 -4.29 1.24 0.54
C ALA A 86 -3.58 0.30 1.53
N SER A 87 -3.48 0.71 2.80
CA SER A 87 -2.87 -0.10 3.86
C SER A 87 -3.70 -1.34 4.20
N ASP A 88 -5.02 -1.18 4.31
CA ASP A 88 -5.95 -2.30 4.53
C ASP A 88 -5.89 -3.30 3.37
N THR A 89 -5.84 -2.77 2.15
CA THR A 89 -5.68 -3.55 0.92
C THR A 89 -4.36 -4.30 0.90
N LEU A 90 -3.24 -3.65 1.25
CA LEU A 90 -1.92 -4.25 1.29
C LEU A 90 -1.83 -5.37 2.34
N ALA A 91 -2.34 -5.12 3.55
CA ALA A 91 -2.37 -6.10 4.63
C ALA A 91 -3.20 -7.33 4.24
N THR A 92 -4.35 -7.12 3.62
CA THR A 92 -5.21 -8.22 3.17
C THR A 92 -4.60 -8.96 1.98
N LEU A 93 -3.99 -8.25 1.02
CA LEU A 93 -3.30 -8.85 -0.12
C LEU A 93 -2.16 -9.76 0.32
N ALA A 94 -1.45 -9.42 1.41
CA ALA A 94 -0.39 -10.25 1.98
C ALA A 94 -0.88 -11.67 2.33
N LEU A 95 -2.16 -11.82 2.70
CA LEU A 95 -2.76 -13.13 2.97
C LEU A 95 -2.90 -13.99 1.73
N TYR A 96 -2.89 -13.39 0.52
CA TYR A 96 -3.06 -14.07 -0.77
C TYR A 96 -1.74 -14.32 -1.51
N ILE A 97 -0.67 -13.61 -1.16
CA ILE A 97 0.67 -13.76 -1.76
C ILE A 97 1.33 -15.04 -1.22
N LYS A 98 2.21 -15.66 -2.03
CA LYS A 98 3.04 -16.79 -1.60
C LYS A 98 3.90 -16.41 -0.40
N GLN A 99 4.01 -17.31 0.56
CA GLN A 99 4.67 -17.01 1.83
C GLN A 99 6.14 -16.59 1.65
N GLU A 100 6.84 -17.23 0.71
CA GLU A 100 8.23 -16.92 0.34
C GLU A 100 8.42 -15.50 -0.25
N ASP A 101 7.36 -14.93 -0.85
CA ASP A 101 7.41 -13.63 -1.51
C ASP A 101 6.99 -12.48 -0.57
N ILE A 102 6.33 -12.77 0.55
CA ILE A 102 5.85 -11.74 1.51
C ILE A 102 7.03 -10.94 2.07
N ALA A 103 8.07 -11.62 2.54
CA ALA A 103 9.23 -10.99 3.15
C ALA A 103 10.00 -10.05 2.20
N PRO A 104 10.34 -10.45 0.97
CA PRO A 104 11.05 -9.57 0.04
C PRO A 104 10.15 -8.50 -0.60
N MET A 105 8.84 -8.70 -0.74
CA MET A 105 7.98 -7.78 -1.50
C MET A 105 7.08 -6.89 -0.63
N ILE A 106 6.46 -7.45 0.41
CA ILE A 106 5.44 -6.75 1.21
C ILE A 106 6.05 -6.08 2.43
N LEU A 107 6.80 -6.83 3.26
CA LEU A 107 7.34 -6.33 4.53
C LEU A 107 8.19 -5.04 4.43
N PRO A 108 8.96 -4.79 3.36
CA PRO A 108 9.75 -3.56 3.25
C PRO A 108 8.89 -2.29 3.27
N ILE A 109 7.63 -2.35 2.80
CA ILE A 109 6.73 -1.20 2.73
C ILE A 109 6.37 -0.68 4.13
N PRO A 110 5.70 -1.45 5.02
CA PRO A 110 5.37 -0.97 6.37
C PRO A 110 6.61 -0.68 7.21
N LEU A 111 7.71 -1.42 7.04
CA LEU A 111 8.96 -1.15 7.75
C LEU A 111 9.54 0.22 7.37
N ARG A 112 9.55 0.55 6.08
CA ARG A 112 9.97 1.87 5.60
C ARG A 112 9.08 2.98 6.16
N LEU A 113 7.75 2.80 6.12
CA LEU A 113 6.79 3.77 6.65
C LEU A 113 6.99 4.03 8.15
N ALA A 114 7.21 2.98 8.95
CA ALA A 114 7.47 3.10 10.38
C ALA A 114 8.76 3.89 10.66
N HIS A 115 9.80 3.68 9.86
CA HIS A 115 11.04 4.43 9.97
C HIS A 115 10.84 5.91 9.61
N GLU A 116 10.22 6.20 8.46
CA GLU A 116 9.94 7.57 8.02
C GLU A 116 9.09 8.34 9.04
N GLN A 117 8.08 7.70 9.62
CA GLN A 117 7.25 8.32 10.66
C GLN A 117 8.07 8.72 11.89
N LYS A 118 8.98 7.86 12.35
CA LYS A 118 9.88 8.16 13.48
C LYS A 118 10.78 9.35 13.18
N GLN A 119 11.33 9.43 11.97
CA GLN A 119 12.17 10.56 11.55
C GLN A 119 11.37 11.87 11.48
N ARG A 120 10.17 11.86 10.88
CA ARG A 120 9.29 13.03 10.78
C ARG A 120 8.91 13.58 12.16
N GLN A 121 8.58 12.70 13.11
CA GLN A 121 8.28 13.10 14.49
C GLN A 121 9.49 13.74 15.18
N GLY A 122 10.70 13.18 15.00
CA GLY A 122 11.95 13.77 15.51
C GLY A 122 12.20 15.17 14.96
N ASN A 123 12.07 15.35 13.64
CA ASN A 123 12.28 16.65 12.99
C ASN A 123 11.29 17.71 13.45
N ASN A 124 10.01 17.33 13.63
CA ASN A 124 8.99 18.25 14.13
C ASN A 124 9.32 18.73 15.55
N LEU A 125 9.85 17.85 16.42
CA LEU A 125 10.22 18.21 17.78
C LEU A 125 11.40 19.19 17.82
N VAL A 126 12.43 18.96 17.00
CA VAL A 126 13.58 19.88 16.87
C VAL A 126 13.12 21.26 16.40
N SER A 127 12.30 21.31 15.34
CA SER A 127 11.79 22.59 14.81
C SER A 127 10.95 23.38 15.82
N LYS A 128 10.27 22.69 16.74
CA LYS A 128 9.50 23.32 17.81
C LYS A 128 10.41 23.91 18.88
N ILE A 129 11.44 23.17 19.29
CA ILE A 129 12.43 23.64 20.27
C ILE A 129 13.19 24.87 19.74
N GLU A 130 13.57 24.88 18.46
CA GLU A 130 14.23 26.03 17.83
C GLU A 130 13.33 27.27 17.84
N LYS A 131 12.05 27.14 17.43
CA LYS A 131 11.09 28.25 17.45
C LYS A 131 10.84 28.79 18.86
N ASP A 132 10.68 27.91 19.85
CA ASP A 132 10.46 28.31 21.24
C ASP A 132 11.69 29.02 21.83
N SER A 133 12.90 28.67 21.37
CA SER A 133 14.15 29.33 21.78
C SER A 133 14.33 30.71 21.15
N VAL A 134 13.94 30.88 19.88
CA VAL A 134 13.97 32.19 19.19
C VAL A 134 12.95 33.14 19.80
N ASN A 135 11.70 32.71 20.01
CA ASN A 135 10.65 33.54 20.60
C ASN A 135 11.04 34.05 22.00
N ARG A 136 11.63 33.18 22.84
CA ARG A 136 12.12 33.59 24.17
C ARG A 136 13.26 34.61 24.13
N ALA A 137 14.08 34.60 23.08
CA ALA A 137 15.16 35.58 22.91
C ALA A 137 14.64 36.94 22.42
N GLU A 138 13.51 36.95 21.70
CA GLU A 138 12.82 38.18 21.30
C GLU A 138 12.05 38.81 22.47
N ASP A 139 11.43 38.02 23.34
CA ASP A 139 10.70 38.50 24.54
C ASP A 139 11.60 39.20 25.59
N LEU A 140 12.93 39.07 25.48
CA LEU A 140 13.93 39.64 26.39
C LEU A 140 14.57 40.94 25.88
N ARG A 141 14.13 41.46 24.72
CA ARG A 141 14.59 42.73 24.14
C ARG A 141 13.54 43.84 24.29
#